data_AF-A0A7S3SUH3-F1
#
_entry.id   AF-A0A7S3SUH3-F1
#
_cell.length_a   1.000
_cell.length_b   1.000
_cell.length_c   1.000
_cell.angle_alpha   90.00
_cell.angle_beta   90.00
_cell.angle_gamma   90.00
#
_symmetry.space_group_name_H-M   'P 1'
#
loop_
_entity.id
_entity.type
_entity.pdbx_description
1 polymer ?
#
loop_
_entity_poly.entity_id
_entity_poly.type
_entity_poly.pdbx_seq_one_letter_code
_entity_poly.pdbx_strand_id
1 'polypeptide(L)'
;VAERSGVALDDANLSAVHAALDAAVALAVSLGAPPADAILAELEPAATSWRGCEASAELRGAGAAAGAAETADLDPGAEAGGDAELCRRDLLGGWLKMGLAERLRYLAEVADLEPAARQHALTLLCMAARGSPARALTICRTPRLLPLVASMLRCGDADAASLALALSLVQLLASSGRESAAFLLEAEVLSSCHARFLSATRATAAHDAVSDLADARRLGAAAVAVWRCLVAYGLTAPSLGSWFPVLSLVTHPRGGCGEGEEAAARLACATLGLVETLCGAGHPVTHPPPGERPGRAAAGRGVDDISTQVADAVAALGPPSAGASGAPALSDAEAQCLGGSFDPSPA
;
A
#
# COMPACT_ATOMS: atom_id res chain seq x y z
N VAL A 1 41.25 31.07 15.18
CA VAL A 1 40.98 29.90 14.32
C VAL A 1 40.50 28.80 15.25
N ALA A 2 39.18 28.71 15.43
CA ALA A 2 38.55 27.68 16.26
C ALA A 2 38.07 26.59 15.29
N GLU A 3 38.76 25.44 15.31
CA GLU A 3 38.34 24.25 14.59
C GLU A 3 36.99 23.80 15.16
N ARG A 4 35.92 24.08 14.41
CA ARG A 4 34.66 23.37 14.57
C ARG A 4 34.92 21.95 14.09
N SER A 5 35.24 21.05 15.01
CA SER A 5 35.12 19.62 14.78
C SER A 5 33.66 19.35 14.41
N GLY A 6 33.39 19.23 13.12
CA GLY A 6 32.13 18.71 12.63
C GLY A 6 31.99 17.32 13.21
N VAL A 7 31.13 17.17 14.21
CA VAL A 7 30.65 15.86 14.65
C VAL A 7 29.90 15.32 13.45
N ALA A 8 30.59 14.56 12.61
CA ALA A 8 29.92 13.67 11.69
C ALA A 8 29.06 12.77 12.58
N LEU A 9 27.73 12.87 12.43
CA LEU A 9 26.82 11.91 13.05
C LEU A 9 27.22 10.54 12.52
N ASP A 10 27.93 9.79 13.35
CA ASP A 10 28.33 8.43 13.04
C ASP A 10 27.07 7.58 12.99
N ASP A 11 26.77 7.04 11.82
CA ASP A 11 25.64 6.12 11.61
C ASP A 11 25.80 4.84 12.44
N ALA A 12 26.99 4.59 13.00
CA ALA A 12 27.23 3.53 13.97
C ALA A 12 26.52 3.78 15.32
N ASN A 13 26.16 5.02 15.66
CA ASN A 13 25.45 5.30 16.91
C ASN A 13 23.93 5.24 16.72
N LEU A 14 23.39 4.01 16.71
CA LEU A 14 21.95 3.74 16.57
C LEU A 14 21.08 4.55 17.55
N SER A 15 21.56 4.78 18.79
CA SER A 15 20.82 5.57 19.76
C SER A 15 20.61 7.03 19.33
N ALA A 16 21.62 7.63 18.68
CA ALA A 16 21.52 8.98 18.14
C ALA A 16 20.60 9.01 16.92
N VAL A 17 20.63 7.97 16.08
CA VAL A 17 19.73 7.82 14.93
C VAL A 17 18.27 7.70 15.39
N HIS A 18 17.99 6.86 16.39
CA HIS A 18 16.63 6.69 16.93
C HIS A 18 16.09 7.99 17.52
N ALA A 19 16.90 8.68 18.33
CA ALA A 19 16.54 9.99 18.89
C ALA A 19 16.33 11.04 17.79
N ALA A 20 17.11 11.02 16.72
CA ALA A 20 16.95 11.93 15.59
C ALA A 20 15.65 11.67 14.81
N LEU A 21 15.28 10.39 14.60
CA LEU A 21 14.03 10.02 13.93
C LEU A 21 12.81 10.44 14.77
N ASP A 22 12.85 10.19 16.08
CA ASP A 22 11.79 10.63 17.01
C ASP A 22 11.66 12.17 17.01
N ALA A 23 12.78 12.89 17.16
CA ALA A 23 12.79 14.34 17.10
C ALA A 23 12.29 14.89 15.74
N ALA A 24 12.61 14.22 14.64
CA ALA A 24 12.15 14.59 13.31
C ALA A 24 10.63 14.43 13.16
N VAL A 25 10.05 13.35 13.69
CA VAL A 25 8.59 13.14 13.72
C VAL A 25 7.94 14.20 14.60
N ALA A 26 8.44 14.41 15.82
CA ALA A 26 7.91 15.41 16.74
C ALA A 26 7.95 16.82 16.13
N LEU A 27 9.03 17.18 15.45
CA LEU A 27 9.16 18.46 14.76
C LEU A 27 8.15 18.59 13.62
N ALA A 28 8.02 17.57 12.76
CA ALA A 28 7.05 17.58 11.67
C ALA A 28 5.60 17.74 12.21
N VAL A 29 5.26 17.02 13.28
CA VAL A 29 3.94 17.12 13.94
C VAL A 29 3.73 18.51 14.53
N SER A 30 4.74 19.10 15.17
CA SER A 30 4.65 20.46 15.74
C SER A 30 4.40 21.55 14.68
N LEU A 31 4.80 21.27 13.43
CA LEU A 31 4.57 22.14 12.28
C LEU A 31 3.28 21.81 11.50
N GLY A 32 2.42 20.96 12.05
CA GLY A 32 1.09 20.66 11.51
C GLY A 32 1.00 19.41 10.63
N ALA A 33 2.07 18.59 10.54
CA ALA A 33 1.92 17.27 9.93
C ALA A 33 1.07 16.36 10.84
N PRO A 34 0.21 15.50 10.28
CA PRO A 34 -0.62 14.60 11.09
C PRO A 34 0.27 13.56 11.79
N PRO A 35 -0.01 13.23 13.06
CA PRO A 35 0.67 12.14 13.75
C PRO A 35 0.31 10.78 13.13
N ALA A 36 1.06 9.73 13.49
CA ALA A 36 0.93 8.40 12.91
C ALA A 36 -0.47 7.80 13.06
N ASP A 37 -1.10 7.96 14.21
CA ASP A 37 -2.47 7.53 14.51
C ASP A 37 -3.49 8.24 13.61
N ALA A 38 -3.34 9.54 13.36
CA ALA A 38 -4.20 10.29 12.45
C ALA A 38 -4.03 9.82 10.99
N ILE A 39 -2.80 9.51 10.56
CA ILE A 39 -2.53 8.94 9.22
C ILE A 39 -3.24 7.60 9.05
N LEU A 40 -3.12 6.73 10.04
CA LEU A 40 -3.75 5.41 10.02
C LEU A 40 -5.28 5.55 9.99
N ALA A 41 -5.85 6.43 10.83
CA ALA A 41 -7.29 6.64 10.93
C ALA A 41 -7.91 7.24 9.65
N GLU A 42 -7.18 8.06 8.88
CA GLU A 42 -7.73 8.70 7.68
C GLU A 42 -7.75 7.78 6.45
N LEU A 43 -6.82 6.84 6.36
CA LEU A 43 -6.75 5.92 5.23
C LEU A 43 -7.78 4.79 5.33
N GLU A 44 -8.31 4.55 6.53
CA GLU A 44 -9.41 3.61 6.76
C GLU A 44 -10.71 3.98 6.00
N PRO A 45 -11.23 5.23 6.06
CA PRO A 45 -12.39 5.64 5.26
C PRO A 45 -12.06 5.98 3.80
N ALA A 46 -10.82 6.32 3.45
CA ALA A 46 -10.45 6.59 2.04
C ALA A 46 -10.58 5.33 1.16
N ALA A 47 -10.40 4.13 1.75
CA ALA A 47 -10.59 2.85 1.09
C ALA A 47 -12.06 2.56 0.70
N THR A 48 -13.04 3.23 1.33
CA THR A 48 -14.47 2.96 1.16
C THR A 48 -15.20 3.92 0.21
N SER A 49 -14.56 5.00 -0.26
CA SER A 49 -15.20 5.96 -1.17
C SER A 49 -14.86 5.74 -2.66
N TRP A 50 -15.92 5.60 -3.47
CA TRP A 50 -15.90 5.27 -4.90
C TRP A 50 -15.19 6.33 -5.78
N ARG A 51 -15.25 7.62 -5.42
CA ARG A 51 -14.60 8.73 -6.16
C ARG A 51 -13.22 9.14 -5.64
N GLY A 52 -12.70 8.42 -4.63
CA GLY A 52 -11.71 8.95 -3.70
C GLY A 52 -10.25 8.94 -4.13
N CYS A 53 -9.82 8.26 -5.21
CA CYS A 53 -8.39 8.19 -5.52
C CYS A 53 -7.84 9.57 -5.91
N GLU A 54 -8.51 10.25 -6.84
CA GLU A 54 -8.12 11.59 -7.28
C GLU A 54 -8.69 12.68 -6.38
N ALA A 55 -9.96 12.57 -5.95
CA ALA A 55 -10.58 13.55 -5.07
C ALA A 55 -9.89 13.65 -3.69
N SER A 56 -9.38 12.55 -3.13
CA SER A 56 -8.63 12.60 -1.87
C SER A 56 -7.22 13.17 -2.06
N ALA A 57 -6.61 12.99 -3.23
CA ALA A 57 -5.33 13.64 -3.57
C ALA A 57 -5.52 15.14 -3.80
N GLU A 58 -6.62 15.55 -4.43
CA GLU A 58 -7.02 16.95 -4.63
C GLU A 58 -7.42 17.64 -3.32
N LEU A 59 -8.19 16.98 -2.43
CA LEU A 59 -8.49 17.51 -1.10
C LEU A 59 -7.23 17.64 -0.22
N ARG A 60 -6.31 16.68 -0.29
CA ARG A 60 -4.99 16.77 0.37
C ARG A 60 -4.14 17.91 -0.21
N GLY A 61 -4.14 18.04 -1.54
CA GLY A 61 -3.47 19.11 -2.26
C GLY A 61 -4.07 20.50 -1.96
N ALA A 62 -5.38 20.61 -1.81
CA ALA A 62 -6.08 21.85 -1.47
C ALA A 62 -5.81 22.30 -0.02
N GLY A 63 -5.72 21.36 0.92
CA GLY A 63 -5.30 21.64 2.30
C GLY A 63 -3.84 22.09 2.41
N ALA A 64 -2.94 21.51 1.60
CA ALA A 64 -1.54 21.95 1.50
C ALA A 64 -1.40 23.28 0.73
N ALA A 65 -2.20 23.50 -0.32
CA ALA A 65 -2.23 24.73 -1.10
C ALA A 65 -2.84 25.92 -0.35
N ALA A 66 -3.72 25.69 0.62
CA ALA A 66 -4.22 26.76 1.50
C ALA A 66 -3.11 27.37 2.39
N GLY A 67 -2.01 26.63 2.63
CA GLY A 67 -0.78 27.14 3.24
C GLY A 67 0.31 27.53 2.24
N ALA A 68 0.11 27.24 0.95
CA ALA A 68 1.03 27.51 -0.15
C ALA A 68 0.25 28.11 -1.32
N ALA A 69 -0.29 29.31 -1.11
CA ALA A 69 -0.71 30.11 -2.25
C ALA A 69 0.51 30.34 -3.15
N GLU A 70 0.37 29.92 -4.41
CA GLU A 70 1.23 30.24 -5.54
C GLU A 70 2.54 29.41 -5.68
N THR A 71 2.42 28.22 -6.26
CA THR A 71 3.42 27.74 -7.23
C THR A 71 2.73 27.60 -8.57
N ALA A 72 2.49 28.73 -9.22
CA ALA A 72 2.30 28.79 -10.65
C ALA A 72 3.61 28.38 -11.32
N ASP A 73 3.46 27.52 -12.33
CA ASP A 73 4.40 27.23 -13.39
C ASP A 73 5.78 26.63 -13.04
N LEU A 74 5.96 25.42 -13.56
CA LEU A 74 7.24 24.76 -13.78
C LEU A 74 8.10 25.60 -14.73
N ASP A 75 8.77 26.62 -14.21
CA ASP A 75 9.92 27.26 -14.86
C ASP A 75 11.20 26.67 -14.24
N PRO A 76 12.07 25.95 -15.00
CA PRO A 76 13.27 25.30 -14.46
C PRO A 76 14.39 26.30 -14.03
N GLY A 77 14.05 27.57 -13.81
CA GLY A 77 14.95 28.64 -13.38
C GLY A 77 14.54 29.40 -12.12
N ALA A 78 13.42 29.07 -11.47
CA ALA A 78 12.84 29.87 -10.38
C ALA A 78 12.95 29.27 -8.96
N GLU A 79 13.81 28.28 -8.72
CA GLU A 79 14.19 27.86 -7.36
C GLU A 79 15.31 28.76 -6.82
N ALA A 80 15.04 30.06 -6.68
CA ALA A 80 16.01 31.04 -6.18
C ALA A 80 16.10 31.11 -4.64
N GLY A 81 15.70 30.04 -3.94
CA GLY A 81 15.82 29.89 -2.49
C GLY A 81 16.72 28.71 -2.15
N GLY A 82 17.74 28.92 -1.32
CA GLY A 82 18.58 27.82 -0.82
C GLY A 82 17.77 26.82 0.00
N ASP A 83 18.30 25.61 0.22
CA ASP A 83 17.61 24.52 0.93
C ASP A 83 17.05 24.93 2.30
N ALA A 84 17.73 25.86 2.99
CA ALA A 84 17.29 26.43 4.26
C ALA A 84 16.02 27.29 4.18
N GLU A 85 15.75 27.94 3.05
CA GLU A 85 14.50 28.67 2.81
C GLU A 85 13.38 27.68 2.48
N LEU A 86 13.68 26.63 1.72
CA LEU A 86 12.71 25.59 1.42
C LEU A 86 12.26 24.87 2.69
N CYS A 87 13.17 24.49 3.59
CA CYS A 87 12.82 23.88 4.88
C CYS A 87 12.01 24.81 5.80
N ARG A 88 12.18 26.13 5.69
CA ARG A 88 11.40 27.10 6.48
C ARG A 88 9.96 27.20 6.00
N ARG A 89 9.73 27.15 4.69
CA ARG A 89 8.39 27.14 4.10
C ARG A 89 7.74 25.77 4.22
N ASP A 90 8.51 24.72 3.97
CA ASP A 90 8.03 23.36 3.89
C ASP A 90 9.13 22.37 4.29
N LEU A 91 9.10 21.99 5.57
CA LEU A 91 10.11 21.15 6.19
C LEU A 91 10.29 19.81 5.46
N LEU A 92 9.18 19.10 5.20
CA LEU A 92 9.20 17.77 4.58
C LEU A 92 9.63 17.83 3.11
N GLY A 93 9.25 18.89 2.39
CA GLY A 93 9.73 19.13 1.03
C GLY A 93 11.23 19.40 0.97
N GLY A 94 11.71 20.26 1.86
CA GLY A 94 13.13 20.53 2.00
C GLY A 94 13.93 19.29 2.38
N TRP A 95 13.44 18.49 3.33
CA TRP A 95 14.07 17.23 3.70
C TRP A 95 14.13 16.22 2.55
N LEU A 96 13.06 16.07 1.76
CA LEU A 96 13.08 15.23 0.58
C LEU A 96 14.09 15.72 -0.47
N LYS A 97 14.16 17.04 -0.72
CA LYS A 97 15.17 17.63 -1.62
C LYS A 97 16.60 17.36 -1.14
N MET A 98 16.82 17.33 0.17
CA MET A 98 18.11 17.00 0.80
C MET A 98 18.39 15.49 0.92
N GLY A 99 17.55 14.62 0.37
CA GLY A 99 17.79 13.18 0.32
C GLY A 99 17.27 12.38 1.53
N LEU A 100 16.19 12.85 2.18
CA LEU A 100 15.57 12.13 3.30
C LEU A 100 15.16 10.71 2.91
N ALA A 101 14.56 10.51 1.73
CA ALA A 101 14.07 9.19 1.31
C ALA A 101 15.21 8.18 1.14
N GLU A 102 16.32 8.61 0.53
CA GLU A 102 17.53 7.81 0.34
C GLU A 102 18.17 7.45 1.69
N ARG A 103 18.14 8.39 2.64
CA ARG A 103 18.66 8.21 3.99
C ARG A 103 17.81 7.24 4.80
N LEU A 104 16.48 7.41 4.81
CA LEU A 104 15.57 6.51 5.51
C LEU A 104 15.65 5.08 4.94
N ARG A 105 15.74 4.95 3.62
CA ARG A 105 16.01 3.67 2.96
C ARG A 105 17.33 3.05 3.43
N TYR A 106 18.42 3.82 3.44
CA TYR A 106 19.72 3.33 3.90
C TYR A 106 19.64 2.84 5.35
N LEU A 107 19.03 3.64 6.24
CA LEU A 107 18.86 3.26 7.63
C LEU A 107 18.02 1.99 7.77
N ALA A 108 16.91 1.86 7.04
CA ALA A 108 16.07 0.67 7.12
C ALA A 108 16.69 -0.59 6.48
N GLU A 109 17.66 -0.46 5.56
CA GLU A 109 18.39 -1.60 4.96
C GLU A 109 19.62 -2.02 5.77
N VAL A 110 20.38 -1.04 6.28
CA VAL A 110 21.73 -1.25 6.80
C VAL A 110 21.78 -1.14 8.32
N ALA A 111 20.94 -0.29 8.90
CA ALA A 111 20.85 -0.16 10.35
C ALA A 111 19.78 -1.13 10.85
N ASP A 112 20.12 -1.94 11.85
CA ASP A 112 19.14 -2.80 12.54
C ASP A 112 18.26 -1.91 13.44
N LEU A 113 17.38 -1.13 12.81
CA LEU A 113 16.53 -0.17 13.48
C LEU A 113 15.57 -0.91 14.42
N GLU A 114 15.48 -0.40 15.65
CA GLU A 114 14.44 -0.82 16.58
C GLU A 114 13.04 -0.60 15.99
N PRO A 115 12.04 -1.40 16.37
CA PRO A 115 10.68 -1.29 15.84
C PRO A 115 10.11 0.13 15.89
N ALA A 116 10.33 0.86 16.99
CA ALA A 116 9.88 2.25 17.13
C ALA A 116 10.57 3.21 16.13
N ALA A 117 11.88 3.08 15.93
CA ALA A 117 12.61 3.88 14.96
C ALA A 117 12.18 3.59 13.52
N ARG A 118 11.87 2.32 13.22
CA ARG A 118 11.30 1.91 11.93
C ARG A 118 9.92 2.52 11.70
N GLN A 119 9.06 2.54 12.72
CA GLN A 119 7.76 3.22 12.66
C GLN A 119 7.96 4.71 12.37
N HIS A 120 8.85 5.40 13.08
CA HIS A 120 9.15 6.82 12.84
C HIS A 120 9.62 7.10 11.40
N ALA A 121 10.49 6.24 10.85
CA ALA A 121 10.93 6.34 9.46
C ALA A 121 9.76 6.20 8.47
N LEU A 122 8.88 5.22 8.66
CA LEU A 122 7.69 5.05 7.83
C LEU A 122 6.69 6.21 8.00
N THR A 123 6.50 6.71 9.22
CA THR A 123 5.66 7.88 9.49
C THR A 123 6.17 9.12 8.75
N LEU A 124 7.48 9.37 8.76
CA LEU A 124 8.09 10.46 7.99
C LEU A 124 7.82 10.33 6.49
N LEU A 125 7.94 9.13 5.92
CA LEU A 125 7.62 8.87 4.52
C LEU A 125 6.13 9.10 4.22
N CYS A 126 5.23 8.64 5.09
CA CYS A 126 3.79 8.88 4.95
C CYS A 126 3.46 10.37 5.00
N MET A 127 4.00 11.12 5.97
CA MET A 127 3.81 12.56 6.09
C MET A 127 4.31 13.29 4.84
N ALA A 128 5.49 12.91 4.33
CA ALA A 128 6.08 13.52 3.16
C ALA A 128 5.29 13.21 1.87
N ALA A 129 4.86 11.95 1.68
CA ALA A 129 4.03 11.53 0.54
C ALA A 129 2.65 12.22 0.54
N ARG A 130 2.09 12.46 1.72
CA ARG A 130 0.77 13.09 1.89
C ARG A 130 0.74 14.56 1.47
N GLY A 131 1.84 15.29 1.67
CA GLY A 131 1.88 16.73 1.44
C GLY A 131 1.73 17.15 -0.02
N SER A 132 2.11 16.31 -0.99
CA SER A 132 1.96 16.61 -2.43
C SER A 132 2.16 15.36 -3.28
N PRO A 133 1.42 15.19 -4.39
CA PRO A 133 1.63 14.07 -5.32
C PRO A 133 3.03 14.07 -5.94
N ALA A 134 3.66 15.25 -6.11
CA ALA A 134 5.03 15.34 -6.59
C ALA A 134 6.03 14.68 -5.62
N ARG A 135 5.80 14.80 -4.31
CA ARG A 135 6.63 14.17 -3.26
C ARG A 135 6.44 12.68 -3.21
N ALA A 136 5.20 12.22 -3.32
CA ALA A 136 4.89 10.80 -3.43
C ALA A 136 5.65 10.19 -4.63
N LEU A 137 5.67 10.88 -5.77
CA LEU A 137 6.44 10.44 -6.93
C LEU A 137 7.95 10.45 -6.68
N THR A 138 8.50 11.46 -6.00
CA THR A 138 9.92 11.48 -5.58
C THR A 138 10.26 10.25 -4.72
N ILE A 139 9.40 9.92 -3.75
CA ILE A 139 9.55 8.73 -2.90
C ILE A 139 9.51 7.44 -3.74
N CYS A 140 8.59 7.32 -4.70
CA CYS A 140 8.54 6.17 -5.60
C CYS A 140 9.81 6.02 -6.46
N ARG A 141 10.40 7.15 -6.88
CA ARG A 141 11.63 7.18 -7.69
C ARG A 141 12.89 6.90 -6.88
N THR A 142 12.83 6.97 -5.55
CA THR A 142 13.98 6.63 -4.69
C THR A 142 14.37 5.16 -4.92
N PRO A 143 15.61 4.90 -5.38
CA PRO A 143 16.02 3.56 -5.78
C PRO A 143 15.98 2.61 -4.58
N ARG A 144 15.48 1.39 -4.79
CA ARG A 144 15.40 0.30 -3.78
C ARG A 144 14.45 0.56 -2.60
N LEU A 145 13.82 1.73 -2.47
CA LEU A 145 12.86 1.99 -1.40
C LEU A 145 11.59 1.15 -1.55
N LEU A 146 10.98 1.11 -2.74
CA LEU A 146 9.78 0.28 -2.96
C LEU A 146 10.07 -1.23 -2.84
N PRO A 147 11.18 -1.78 -3.38
CA PRO A 147 11.60 -3.15 -3.09
C PRO A 147 11.79 -3.45 -1.61
N LEU A 148 12.35 -2.51 -0.83
CA LEU A 148 12.47 -2.64 0.62
C LEU A 148 11.09 -2.73 1.27
N VAL A 149 10.17 -1.81 0.95
CA VAL A 149 8.80 -1.84 1.47
C VAL A 149 8.10 -3.14 1.07
N ALA A 150 8.24 -3.60 -0.18
CA ALA A 150 7.71 -4.87 -0.64
C ALA A 150 8.26 -6.05 0.17
N SER A 151 9.56 -6.04 0.49
CA SER A 151 10.18 -7.07 1.33
C SER A 151 9.63 -7.06 2.77
N MET A 152 9.41 -5.88 3.35
CA MET A 152 8.77 -5.74 4.68
C MET A 152 7.35 -6.26 4.68
N LEU A 153 6.60 -6.03 3.59
CA LEU A 153 5.23 -6.53 3.43
C LEU A 153 5.19 -8.05 3.20
N ARG A 154 6.26 -8.63 2.64
CA ARG A 154 6.37 -10.07 2.38
C ARG A 154 6.82 -10.84 3.62
N CYS A 155 7.81 -10.34 4.34
CA CYS A 155 8.41 -10.99 5.49
C CYS A 155 7.51 -10.86 6.73
N GLY A 156 7.50 -11.89 7.58
CA GLY A 156 6.72 -11.91 8.82
C GLY A 156 7.34 -11.14 9.99
N ASP A 157 8.49 -10.52 9.77
CA ASP A 157 9.36 -10.01 10.85
C ASP A 157 9.03 -8.57 11.27
N ALA A 158 8.15 -7.89 10.53
CA ALA A 158 7.68 -6.55 10.88
C ALA A 158 6.60 -6.63 11.96
N ASP A 159 6.69 -5.74 12.95
CA ASP A 159 5.64 -5.52 13.93
C ASP A 159 4.36 -4.97 13.27
N ALA A 160 3.20 -5.20 13.89
CA ALA A 160 1.89 -4.85 13.33
C ALA A 160 1.76 -3.35 13.00
N ALA A 161 2.37 -2.47 13.79
CA ALA A 161 2.32 -1.03 13.56
C ALA A 161 3.20 -0.60 12.37
N SER A 162 4.42 -1.14 12.24
CA SER A 162 5.25 -0.95 11.03
C SER A 162 4.54 -1.48 9.79
N LEU A 163 3.88 -2.64 9.88
CA LEU A 163 3.11 -3.21 8.76
C LEU A 163 1.95 -2.30 8.36
N ALA A 164 1.19 -1.79 9.33
CA ALA A 164 0.09 -0.85 9.07
C ALA A 164 0.59 0.42 8.37
N LEU A 165 1.68 1.02 8.86
CA LEU A 165 2.29 2.20 8.24
C LEU A 165 2.83 1.93 6.82
N ALA A 166 3.43 0.76 6.59
CA ALA A 166 3.91 0.36 5.26
C ALA A 166 2.73 0.22 4.27
N LEU A 167 1.62 -0.38 4.70
CA LEU A 167 0.41 -0.48 3.88
C LEU A 167 -0.21 0.89 3.61
N SER A 168 -0.27 1.75 4.61
CA SER A 168 -0.71 3.14 4.47
C SER A 168 0.15 3.92 3.49
N LEU A 169 1.48 3.76 3.54
CA LEU A 169 2.39 4.37 2.58
C LEU A 169 2.06 3.90 1.15
N VAL A 170 1.92 2.60 0.94
CA VAL A 170 1.59 2.04 -0.39
C VAL A 170 0.26 2.57 -0.91
N GLN A 171 -0.77 2.68 -0.05
CA GLN A 171 -2.06 3.27 -0.43
C GLN A 171 -1.93 4.74 -0.80
N LEU A 172 -1.19 5.52 -0.01
CA LEU A 172 -0.92 6.93 -0.27
C LEU A 172 -0.24 7.11 -1.63
N LEU A 173 0.81 6.33 -1.90
CA LEU A 173 1.55 6.35 -3.16
C LEU A 173 0.69 5.85 -4.34
N ALA A 174 -0.16 4.84 -4.14
CA ALA A 174 -1.06 4.38 -5.19
C ALA A 174 -2.09 5.44 -5.54
N SER A 175 -2.61 6.16 -4.55
CA SER A 175 -3.62 7.21 -4.75
C SER A 175 -3.07 8.54 -5.25
N SER A 176 -1.75 8.76 -5.25
CA SER A 176 -1.17 10.06 -5.66
C SER A 176 -1.14 10.27 -7.16
N GLY A 177 -1.24 9.21 -7.96
CA GLY A 177 -1.33 9.31 -9.41
C GLY A 177 -0.88 8.03 -10.14
N ARG A 178 -1.21 7.97 -11.43
CA ARG A 178 -0.93 6.82 -12.30
C ARG A 178 0.55 6.43 -12.37
N GLU A 179 1.45 7.41 -12.40
CA GLU A 179 2.89 7.12 -12.48
C GLU A 179 3.40 6.46 -11.19
N SER A 180 2.97 6.95 -10.02
CA SER A 180 3.31 6.36 -8.72
C SER A 180 2.76 4.94 -8.60
N ALA A 181 1.52 4.72 -9.07
CA ALA A 181 0.89 3.41 -9.17
C ALA A 181 1.67 2.43 -10.08
N ALA A 182 2.21 2.90 -11.21
CA ALA A 182 3.05 2.07 -12.08
C ALA A 182 4.35 1.62 -11.38
N PHE A 183 5.02 2.51 -10.65
CA PHE A 183 6.21 2.13 -9.85
C PHE A 183 5.90 1.06 -8.80
N LEU A 184 4.73 1.13 -8.14
CA LEU A 184 4.31 0.11 -7.18
C LEU A 184 4.07 -1.26 -7.84
N LEU A 185 3.56 -1.26 -9.07
CA LEU A 185 3.36 -2.47 -9.85
C LEU A 185 4.70 -3.09 -10.25
N GLU A 186 5.64 -2.27 -10.75
CA GLU A 186 7.01 -2.71 -11.10
C GLU A 186 7.77 -3.27 -9.90
N ALA A 187 7.54 -2.73 -8.70
CA ALA A 187 8.16 -3.21 -7.47
C ALA A 187 7.48 -4.45 -6.86
N GLU A 188 6.49 -5.06 -7.53
CA GLU A 188 5.76 -6.26 -7.09
C GLU A 188 5.17 -6.12 -5.67
N VAL A 189 4.74 -4.92 -5.30
CA VAL A 189 4.22 -4.63 -3.95
C VAL A 189 2.95 -5.42 -3.68
N LEU A 190 2.02 -5.47 -4.65
CA LEU A 190 0.79 -6.25 -4.54
C LEU A 190 1.04 -7.75 -4.42
N SER A 191 1.99 -8.30 -5.18
CA SER A 191 2.38 -9.70 -5.09
C SER A 191 2.94 -10.03 -3.70
N SER A 192 3.67 -9.09 -3.10
CA SER A 192 4.21 -9.24 -1.75
C SER A 192 3.12 -9.23 -0.68
N CYS A 193 2.13 -8.33 -0.79
CA CYS A 193 0.94 -8.34 0.07
C CYS A 193 0.16 -9.65 -0.07
N HIS A 194 -0.03 -10.13 -1.30
CA HIS A 194 -0.71 -11.39 -1.57
C HIS A 194 -0.01 -12.59 -0.94
N ALA A 195 1.31 -12.69 -1.11
CA ALA A 195 2.10 -13.76 -0.52
C ALA A 195 1.98 -13.78 1.01
N ARG A 196 2.08 -12.60 1.65
CA ARG A 196 1.94 -12.48 3.10
C ARG A 196 0.53 -12.81 3.58
N PHE A 197 -0.49 -12.41 2.84
CA PHE A 197 -1.88 -12.77 3.11
C PHE A 197 -2.08 -14.28 3.07
N LEU A 198 -1.59 -14.97 2.02
CA LEU A 198 -1.69 -16.43 1.92
C LEU A 198 -0.95 -17.13 3.06
N SER A 199 0.21 -16.61 3.47
CA SER A 199 0.93 -17.15 4.63
C SER A 199 0.16 -16.94 5.94
N ALA A 200 -0.41 -15.75 6.16
CA ALA A 200 -1.19 -15.44 7.37
C ALA A 200 -2.46 -16.31 7.46
N THR A 201 -3.19 -16.45 6.36
CA THR A 201 -4.41 -17.28 6.30
C THR A 201 -4.12 -18.76 6.53
N ARG A 202 -3.03 -19.31 5.98
CA ARG A 202 -2.60 -20.69 6.28
C ARG A 202 -2.22 -20.88 7.73
N ALA A 203 -1.50 -19.93 8.33
CA ALA A 203 -1.12 -19.99 9.74
C ALA A 203 -2.35 -20.01 10.67
N THR A 204 -3.37 -19.19 10.37
CA THR A 204 -4.63 -19.17 11.13
C THR A 204 -5.37 -20.49 11.07
N ALA A 205 -5.40 -21.15 9.90
CA ALA A 205 -6.03 -22.46 9.74
C ALA A 205 -5.35 -23.57 10.57
N ALA A 206 -4.08 -23.38 10.94
CA ALA A 206 -3.33 -24.34 11.74
C ALA A 206 -3.39 -24.05 13.26
N HIS A 207 -3.57 -22.80 13.68
CA HIS A 207 -3.44 -22.40 15.09
C HIS A 207 -4.70 -21.78 15.71
N ASP A 208 -5.82 -21.67 14.97
CA ASP A 208 -7.11 -21.09 15.42
C ASP A 208 -6.99 -19.72 16.13
N ALA A 209 -5.97 -18.92 15.77
CA ALA A 209 -5.76 -17.61 16.35
C ALA A 209 -6.61 -16.54 15.64
N VAL A 210 -7.60 -16.00 16.36
CA VAL A 210 -8.53 -14.96 15.86
C VAL A 210 -7.80 -13.65 15.50
N SER A 211 -6.74 -13.29 16.23
CA SER A 211 -5.94 -12.08 16.00
C SER A 211 -5.25 -12.12 14.63
N ASP A 212 -4.64 -13.26 14.28
CA ASP A 212 -3.91 -13.44 13.03
C ASP A 212 -4.83 -13.33 11.80
N LEU A 213 -6.12 -13.68 11.96
CA LEU A 213 -7.12 -13.56 10.90
C LEU A 213 -7.57 -12.10 10.72
N ALA A 214 -7.66 -11.32 11.79
CA ALA A 214 -7.97 -9.89 11.69
C ALA A 214 -6.85 -9.14 10.95
N ASP A 215 -5.59 -9.45 11.25
CA ASP A 215 -4.43 -8.89 10.56
C ASP A 215 -4.38 -9.29 9.08
N ALA A 216 -4.66 -10.57 8.78
CA ALA A 216 -4.79 -11.03 7.40
C ALA A 216 -5.88 -10.28 6.65
N ARG A 217 -7.04 -10.03 7.28
CA ARG A 217 -8.15 -9.27 6.67
C ARG A 217 -7.77 -7.80 6.44
N ARG A 218 -7.06 -7.15 7.37
CA ARG A 218 -6.55 -5.78 7.19
C ARG A 218 -5.57 -5.69 6.03
N LEU A 219 -4.65 -6.65 5.93
CA LEU A 219 -3.70 -6.76 4.82
C LEU A 219 -4.41 -6.97 3.48
N GLY A 220 -5.40 -7.88 3.44
CA GLY A 220 -6.22 -8.13 2.27
C GLY A 220 -6.99 -6.88 1.83
N ALA A 221 -7.63 -6.18 2.77
CA ALA A 221 -8.38 -4.96 2.50
C ALA A 221 -7.47 -3.87 1.91
N ALA A 222 -6.29 -3.70 2.49
CA ALA A 222 -5.32 -2.72 2.02
C ALA A 222 -4.80 -3.04 0.62
N ALA A 223 -4.49 -4.29 0.34
CA ALA A 223 -4.04 -4.73 -0.96
C ALA A 223 -5.12 -4.59 -2.05
N VAL A 224 -6.37 -4.93 -1.71
CA VAL A 224 -7.52 -4.73 -2.61
C VAL A 224 -7.74 -3.24 -2.89
N ALA A 225 -7.57 -2.36 -1.88
CA ALA A 225 -7.67 -0.92 -2.08
C ALA A 225 -6.58 -0.39 -3.04
N VAL A 226 -5.34 -0.87 -2.92
CA VAL A 226 -4.25 -0.52 -3.85
C VAL A 226 -4.56 -1.04 -5.25
N TRP A 227 -5.02 -2.28 -5.38
CA TRP A 227 -5.39 -2.85 -6.67
C TRP A 227 -6.54 -2.09 -7.33
N ARG A 228 -7.53 -1.64 -6.56
CA ARG A 228 -8.59 -0.75 -7.05
C ARG A 228 -8.01 0.53 -7.66
N CYS A 229 -7.02 1.16 -7.02
CA CYS A 229 -6.32 2.31 -7.61
C CYS A 229 -5.66 1.95 -8.94
N LEU A 230 -4.99 0.80 -9.02
CA LEU A 230 -4.37 0.33 -10.27
C LEU A 230 -5.42 0.18 -11.38
N VAL A 231 -6.53 -0.51 -11.10
CA VAL A 231 -7.62 -0.70 -12.06
C VAL A 231 -8.21 0.63 -12.51
N ALA A 232 -8.40 1.58 -11.58
CA ALA A 232 -8.89 2.93 -11.92
C ALA A 232 -7.97 3.67 -12.89
N TYR A 233 -6.66 3.41 -12.84
CA TYR A 233 -5.68 3.95 -13.79
C TYR A 233 -5.49 3.09 -15.05
N GLY A 234 -6.30 2.05 -15.24
CA GLY A 234 -6.17 1.10 -16.35
C GLY A 234 -4.95 0.17 -16.24
N LEU A 235 -4.39 0.00 -15.04
CA LEU A 235 -3.32 -0.93 -14.73
C LEU A 235 -3.94 -2.23 -14.21
N THR A 236 -3.93 -3.27 -15.05
CA THR A 236 -4.76 -4.48 -14.88
C THR A 236 -4.05 -5.67 -14.24
N ALA A 237 -2.83 -5.44 -13.75
CA ALA A 237 -2.07 -6.43 -13.03
C ALA A 237 -2.15 -6.14 -11.52
N PRO A 238 -2.19 -7.17 -10.66
CA PRO A 238 -2.24 -8.62 -10.96
C PRO A 238 -3.62 -9.11 -11.45
N SER A 239 -3.67 -10.30 -12.05
CA SER A 239 -4.90 -10.86 -12.64
C SER A 239 -5.93 -11.27 -11.58
N LEU A 240 -7.22 -11.13 -11.93
CA LEU A 240 -8.32 -11.36 -10.99
C LEU A 240 -8.30 -12.75 -10.34
N GLY A 241 -8.02 -13.79 -11.14
CA GLY A 241 -7.99 -15.17 -10.67
C GLY A 241 -6.94 -15.44 -9.59
N SER A 242 -5.80 -14.73 -9.61
CA SER A 242 -4.76 -14.90 -8.61
C SER A 242 -5.17 -14.41 -7.21
N TRP A 243 -6.17 -13.52 -7.13
CA TRP A 243 -6.66 -12.94 -5.88
C TRP A 243 -7.94 -13.59 -5.36
N PHE A 244 -8.43 -14.63 -6.03
CA PHE A 244 -9.63 -15.34 -5.60
C PHE A 244 -9.60 -15.76 -4.12
N PRO A 245 -8.49 -16.25 -3.54
CA PRO A 245 -8.44 -16.59 -2.11
C PRO A 245 -8.67 -15.39 -1.18
N VAL A 246 -8.27 -14.18 -1.59
CA VAL A 246 -8.52 -12.95 -0.83
C VAL A 246 -10.00 -12.57 -0.89
N LEU A 247 -10.57 -12.66 -2.10
CA LEU A 247 -11.97 -12.30 -2.35
C LEU A 247 -12.95 -13.31 -1.72
N SER A 248 -12.61 -14.59 -1.67
CA SER A 248 -13.46 -15.62 -1.07
C SER A 248 -13.58 -15.53 0.45
N LEU A 249 -12.65 -14.84 1.13
CA LEU A 249 -12.79 -14.56 2.56
C LEU A 249 -13.91 -13.57 2.88
N VAL A 250 -14.30 -12.73 1.92
CA VAL A 250 -15.45 -11.83 2.06
C VAL A 250 -16.76 -12.61 2.12
N THR A 251 -16.86 -13.68 1.33
CA THR A 251 -18.08 -14.50 1.24
C THR A 251 -18.23 -15.48 2.40
N HIS A 252 -17.17 -15.71 3.17
CA HIS A 252 -17.15 -16.60 4.33
C HIS A 252 -16.70 -15.86 5.59
N PRO A 253 -17.52 -14.95 6.15
CA PRO A 253 -17.21 -14.32 7.42
C PRO A 253 -17.20 -15.40 8.51
N ARG A 254 -16.02 -15.90 8.86
CA ARG A 254 -15.84 -16.69 10.09
C ARG A 254 -16.18 -15.77 11.26
N GLY A 255 -17.30 -16.09 11.91
CA GLY A 255 -17.94 -15.27 12.93
C GLY A 255 -17.10 -15.15 14.20
N GLY A 256 -16.95 -13.90 14.64
CA GLY A 256 -16.38 -13.52 15.93
C GLY A 256 -16.79 -12.07 16.20
N CYS A 257 -17.13 -11.74 17.44
CA CYS A 257 -17.50 -10.37 17.82
C CYS A 257 -16.23 -9.51 17.99
N GLY A 258 -16.27 -8.22 17.59
CA GLY A 258 -15.19 -7.26 17.83
C GLY A 258 -14.30 -6.97 16.62
N GLU A 259 -12.97 -6.85 16.82
CA GLU A 259 -12.00 -6.40 15.79
C GLU A 259 -11.99 -7.25 14.51
N GLY A 260 -12.33 -8.54 14.63
CA GLY A 260 -12.42 -9.46 13.49
C GLY A 260 -13.58 -9.13 12.55
N GLU A 261 -14.68 -8.59 13.08
CA GLU A 261 -15.86 -8.15 12.31
C GLU A 261 -15.56 -6.86 11.56
N GLU A 262 -14.91 -5.90 12.22
CA GLU A 262 -14.46 -4.66 11.58
C GLU A 262 -13.48 -4.94 10.44
N ALA A 263 -12.48 -5.80 10.66
CA ALA A 263 -11.54 -6.18 9.61
C ALA A 263 -12.23 -6.90 8.44
N ALA A 264 -13.26 -7.71 8.72
CA ALA A 264 -14.06 -8.38 7.67
C ALA A 264 -14.90 -7.38 6.87
N ALA A 265 -15.56 -6.43 7.54
CA ALA A 265 -16.32 -5.36 6.90
C ALA A 265 -15.41 -4.51 6.00
N ARG A 266 -14.20 -4.17 6.46
CA ARG A 266 -13.21 -3.44 5.65
C ARG A 266 -12.82 -4.20 4.39
N LEU A 267 -12.53 -5.49 4.50
CA LEU A 267 -12.22 -6.32 3.33
C LEU A 267 -13.42 -6.39 2.37
N ALA A 268 -14.63 -6.56 2.89
CA ALA A 268 -15.86 -6.58 2.09
C ALA A 268 -16.08 -5.26 1.34
N CYS A 269 -15.94 -4.12 2.00
CA CYS A 269 -16.04 -2.80 1.37
C CYS A 269 -14.97 -2.59 0.30
N ALA A 270 -13.72 -2.97 0.57
CA ALA A 270 -12.64 -2.88 -0.41
C ALA A 270 -12.92 -3.74 -1.65
N THR A 271 -13.38 -4.98 -1.45
CA THR A 271 -13.77 -5.88 -2.54
C THR A 271 -14.94 -5.34 -3.35
N LEU A 272 -15.98 -4.82 -2.70
CA LEU A 272 -17.09 -4.18 -3.40
C LEU A 272 -16.60 -2.99 -4.24
N GLY A 273 -15.77 -2.12 -3.66
CA GLY A 273 -15.19 -0.99 -4.39
C GLY A 273 -14.34 -1.41 -5.59
N LEU A 274 -13.61 -2.53 -5.50
CA LEU A 274 -12.89 -3.10 -6.63
C LEU A 274 -13.86 -3.59 -7.72
N VAL A 275 -14.90 -4.33 -7.36
CA VAL A 275 -15.90 -4.84 -8.31
C VAL A 275 -16.60 -3.68 -9.01
N GLU A 276 -17.01 -2.65 -8.28
CA GLU A 276 -17.60 -1.44 -8.85
C GLU A 276 -16.64 -0.75 -9.84
N THR A 277 -15.36 -0.68 -9.51
CA THR A 277 -14.33 -0.08 -10.38
C THR A 277 -14.14 -0.92 -11.65
N LEU A 278 -14.11 -2.25 -11.53
CA LEU A 278 -14.02 -3.17 -12.68
C LEU A 278 -15.25 -3.06 -13.59
N CYS A 279 -16.46 -2.97 -13.01
CA CYS A 279 -17.71 -2.80 -13.75
C CYS A 279 -17.80 -1.41 -14.40
N GLY A 280 -17.29 -0.36 -13.73
CA GLY A 280 -17.26 1.00 -14.26
C GLY A 280 -16.19 1.22 -15.34
N ALA A 281 -15.06 0.52 -15.26
CA ALA A 281 -13.96 0.60 -16.23
C ALA A 281 -14.36 0.12 -17.65
N GLY A 282 -15.48 -0.61 -17.77
CA GLY A 282 -16.06 -1.01 -19.07
C GLY A 282 -16.80 0.11 -19.80
N HIS A 283 -17.05 1.27 -19.17
CA HIS A 283 -17.62 2.44 -19.83
C HIS A 283 -16.51 3.41 -20.26
N PRO A 284 -16.39 3.75 -21.56
CA PRO A 284 -15.42 4.76 -21.99
C PRO A 284 -15.79 6.10 -21.36
N VAL A 285 -14.94 6.58 -20.45
CA VAL A 285 -15.02 7.94 -19.91
C VAL A 285 -14.73 8.89 -21.06
N THR A 286 -15.76 9.55 -21.59
CA THR A 286 -15.70 10.49 -22.73
C THR A 286 -15.13 11.87 -22.37
N HIS A 287 -14.58 12.05 -21.18
CA HIS A 287 -13.94 13.30 -20.78
C HIS A 287 -12.50 13.05 -20.35
N PRO A 288 -11.50 13.56 -21.10
CA PRO A 288 -10.14 13.59 -20.60
C PRO A 288 -10.09 14.51 -19.37
N PRO A 289 -9.29 14.17 -18.34
CA PRO A 289 -9.04 15.08 -17.23
C PRO A 289 -8.40 16.38 -17.78
N PRO A 290 -8.76 17.56 -17.25
CA PRO A 290 -8.19 18.82 -17.70
C PRO A 290 -6.71 18.88 -17.27
N GLY A 291 -5.78 18.59 -18.18
CA GLY A 291 -4.35 18.80 -17.94
C GLY A 291 -3.37 17.89 -18.69
N GLU A 292 -3.80 16.75 -19.25
CA GLU A 292 -2.86 15.86 -19.94
C GLU A 292 -2.56 16.35 -21.36
N ARG A 293 -1.32 16.84 -21.58
CA ARG A 293 -0.76 16.96 -22.92
C ARG A 293 -0.55 15.55 -23.52
N PRO A 294 -0.88 15.32 -24.79
CA PRO A 294 -0.73 14.01 -25.42
C PRO A 294 0.75 13.71 -25.66
N GLY A 295 1.37 12.98 -24.74
CA GLY A 295 2.77 12.59 -24.80
C GLY A 295 2.94 11.10 -24.59
N ARG A 296 3.19 10.39 -25.70
CA ARG A 296 3.61 8.97 -25.80
C ARG A 296 2.59 7.93 -25.30
N ALA A 297 1.80 7.44 -26.26
CA ALA A 297 1.08 6.18 -26.14
C ALA A 297 2.04 5.03 -25.80
N ALA A 298 2.02 4.56 -24.54
CA ALA A 298 2.33 3.18 -24.25
C ALA A 298 1.16 2.35 -24.81
N ALA A 299 1.49 1.42 -25.71
CA ALA A 299 0.55 0.65 -26.50
C ALA A 299 -0.56 0.01 -25.64
N GLY A 300 -1.81 0.22 -26.07
CA GLY A 300 -3.00 -0.35 -25.44
C GLY A 300 -2.97 -1.87 -25.39
N ARG A 301 -3.06 -2.40 -24.17
CA ARG A 301 -3.50 -3.78 -23.82
C ARG A 301 -4.25 -3.78 -22.48
N GLY A 302 -5.04 -2.73 -22.21
CA GLY A 302 -5.68 -2.57 -20.89
C GLY A 302 -7.15 -2.98 -20.87
N VAL A 303 -7.95 -2.44 -21.80
CA VAL A 303 -9.42 -2.50 -21.69
C VAL A 303 -9.99 -3.85 -22.12
N ASP A 304 -9.42 -4.46 -23.17
CA ASP A 304 -9.84 -5.79 -23.62
C ASP A 304 -9.49 -6.87 -22.59
N ASP A 305 -8.35 -6.72 -21.88
CA ASP A 305 -7.91 -7.66 -20.86
C ASP A 305 -8.83 -7.66 -19.62
N ILE A 306 -9.41 -6.52 -19.21
CA ILE A 306 -10.33 -6.48 -18.06
C ILE A 306 -11.63 -7.21 -18.37
N SER A 307 -12.25 -6.90 -19.52
CA SER A 307 -13.50 -7.56 -19.93
C SER A 307 -13.31 -9.06 -20.08
N THR A 308 -12.16 -9.49 -20.61
CA THR A 308 -11.80 -10.91 -20.75
C THR A 308 -11.51 -11.55 -19.40
N GLN A 309 -10.77 -10.90 -18.50
CA GLN A 309 -10.52 -11.41 -17.14
C GLN A 309 -11.79 -11.53 -16.29
N VAL A 310 -12.72 -10.57 -16.41
CA VAL A 310 -14.02 -10.64 -15.72
C VAL A 310 -14.87 -11.76 -16.33
N ALA A 311 -14.89 -11.89 -17.66
CA ALA A 311 -15.60 -12.99 -18.33
C ALA A 311 -15.03 -14.37 -17.95
N ASP A 312 -13.70 -14.51 -17.90
CA ASP A 312 -13.02 -15.74 -17.49
C ASP A 312 -13.25 -16.07 -16.01
N ALA A 313 -13.24 -15.06 -15.13
CA ALA A 313 -13.55 -15.24 -13.71
C ALA A 313 -15.02 -15.63 -13.50
N VAL A 314 -15.96 -15.00 -14.23
CA VAL A 314 -17.38 -15.36 -14.21
C VAL A 314 -17.61 -16.75 -14.79
N ALA A 315 -16.89 -17.14 -15.85
CA ALA A 315 -16.94 -18.49 -16.41
C ALA A 315 -16.36 -19.54 -15.44
N ALA A 316 -15.31 -19.20 -14.69
CA ALA A 316 -14.72 -20.05 -13.66
C ALA A 316 -15.63 -20.25 -12.44
N LEU A 317 -16.54 -19.32 -12.16
CA LEU A 317 -17.53 -19.43 -11.08
C LEU A 317 -18.67 -20.41 -11.38
N GLY A 318 -18.83 -20.85 -12.65
CA GLY A 318 -19.88 -21.76 -13.07
C GLY A 318 -21.30 -21.18 -12.96
N PRO A 319 -22.31 -21.73 -13.66
CA PRO A 319 -23.69 -21.28 -13.51
C PRO A 319 -24.22 -21.61 -12.09
N PRO A 320 -25.08 -20.77 -11.49
CA PRO A 320 -25.72 -21.11 -10.22
C PRO A 320 -26.59 -22.35 -10.44
N SER A 321 -26.19 -23.47 -9.85
CA SER A 321 -26.95 -24.72 -9.91
C SER A 321 -28.29 -24.50 -9.23
N ALA A 322 -29.36 -24.39 -10.02
CA ALA A 322 -30.72 -24.43 -9.53
C ALA A 322 -30.97 -25.82 -8.93
N GLY A 323 -31.12 -25.87 -7.61
CA GLY A 323 -31.81 -26.93 -6.86
C GLY A 323 -31.51 -28.37 -7.24
N ALA A 324 -30.51 -28.97 -6.59
CA ALA A 324 -30.51 -30.41 -6.35
C ALA A 324 -30.20 -30.65 -4.87
N SER A 325 -31.26 -30.98 -4.12
CA SER A 325 -31.16 -31.63 -2.82
C SER A 325 -30.45 -32.97 -3.01
N GLY A 326 -29.24 -33.10 -2.47
CA GLY A 326 -28.45 -34.31 -2.53
C GLY A 326 -27.02 -34.02 -2.11
N ALA A 327 -26.60 -34.54 -0.96
CA ALA A 327 -25.23 -34.45 -0.47
C ALA A 327 -24.24 -34.92 -1.56
N PRO A 328 -23.16 -34.17 -1.86
CA PRO A 328 -22.15 -34.69 -2.77
C PRO A 328 -21.25 -35.65 -1.99
N ALA A 329 -21.26 -36.91 -2.42
CA ALA A 329 -20.19 -37.85 -2.14
C ALA A 329 -18.88 -37.29 -2.70
N LEU A 330 -17.85 -37.23 -1.85
CA LEU A 330 -16.47 -36.96 -2.24
C LEU A 330 -16.09 -37.94 -3.35
N SER A 331 -15.73 -37.42 -4.53
CA SER A 331 -15.17 -38.23 -5.61
C SER A 331 -13.70 -38.51 -5.32
N ASP A 332 -13.25 -39.70 -5.71
CA ASP A 332 -11.94 -40.31 -5.46
C ASP A 332 -10.72 -39.56 -6.07
N ALA A 333 -10.85 -38.27 -6.39
CA ALA A 333 -9.75 -37.45 -6.93
C ALA A 333 -8.92 -36.74 -5.84
N GLU A 334 -9.38 -36.67 -4.59
CA GLU A 334 -8.62 -36.05 -3.48
C GLU A 334 -7.79 -37.04 -2.65
N ALA A 335 -7.88 -38.35 -2.92
CA ALA A 335 -7.17 -39.37 -2.14
C ALA A 335 -5.70 -39.60 -2.58
N GLN A 336 -5.19 -38.93 -3.63
CA GLN A 336 -3.84 -39.19 -4.17
C GLN A 336 -2.76 -38.17 -3.76
N CYS A 337 -3.03 -37.23 -2.87
CA CYS A 337 -2.01 -36.34 -2.30
C CYS A 337 -1.59 -36.72 -0.86
N LEU A 338 -2.04 -37.86 -0.33
CA LEU A 338 -1.63 -38.40 0.97
C LEU A 338 -0.73 -39.63 0.78
N GLY A 339 0.45 -39.42 0.19
CA GLY A 339 1.51 -40.42 0.06
C GLY A 339 2.61 -40.23 1.10
N GLY A 340 2.30 -40.35 2.38
CA GLY A 340 3.29 -40.46 3.46
C GLY A 340 3.27 -41.87 4.02
N SER A 341 4.22 -42.73 3.61
CA SER A 341 4.36 -44.09 4.13
C SER A 341 4.74 -44.03 5.62
N PHE A 342 3.82 -44.43 6.49
CA PHE A 342 4.14 -44.81 7.86
C PHE A 342 4.21 -46.33 7.92
N ASP A 343 5.39 -46.86 8.22
CA ASP A 343 5.69 -48.27 8.32
C ASP A 343 5.59 -48.69 9.81
N PRO A 344 4.65 -49.55 10.24
CA PRO A 344 4.65 -50.08 11.58
C PRO A 344 5.33 -51.46 11.57
N SER A 345 6.56 -51.53 12.06
CA SER A 345 7.18 -52.82 12.42
C SER A 345 6.68 -53.27 13.80
N PRO A 346 6.32 -54.55 14.00
CA PRO A 346 5.81 -55.04 15.27
C PRO A 346 6.92 -55.65 16.13
N ALA A 347 6.99 -55.24 17.39
CA ALA A 347 7.40 -56.05 18.54
C ALA A 347 6.93 -55.36 19.84
#